data_AF-A0A3E5B674-F1
#
_entry.id   AF-A0A3E5B674-F1
#
_cell.length_a   1.000
_cell.length_b   1.000
_cell.length_c   1.000
_cell.angle_alpha   90.00
_cell.angle_beta   90.00
_cell.angle_gamma   90.00
#
_symmetry.space_group_name_H-M   'P 1'
#
loop_
_entity.id
_entity.type
_entity.pdbx_description
1 polymer ?
#
loop_
_entity_poly.entity_id
_entity_poly.type
_entity_poly.pdbx_seq_one_letter_code
_entity_poly.pdbx_strand_id
1 'polypeptide(L)'
;MKKYIIASLLAGVALMGFTSCEDDRDSNPTLTVPDSFVLNTPALAGNVYDLANCEGIELSCKQPEFGYTAAVSYYPQLSLTDEWENVLDENGEIVGNPKFVQLESYSTKAKFDVVAKDFNKAIMKIGGYTAEEQIPDNLDVYVRLNGVLSSKQNTYSNSITMKVKPFFQALVAADTELWYLIGGCVGDGAWGSEIGVSVYPMSPVEGGKFDEATGKGPLTFTGYFTPTLGFKIVRVPGEWADQWGAVDGDINQPRLKDDSGEGSDFKVPSAGYYRIDLDCYTNTLTFTALDKEPAEYSQMMIAGDFTNWWDGAVSMSPVDTYEGARPHVWMYDMSISENTGMKFLVDSSWNPNWGGEKFPFGWGVGGGANIPVEAGDYRIIFNDITGYYHFYNK
;
A
#
# COMPACT_ATOMS: atom_id res chain seq x y z
N MET A 1 3.49 -41.36 66.18
CA MET A 1 3.94 -42.00 64.92
C MET A 1 4.33 -40.87 63.97
N LYS A 2 5.55 -40.61 63.45
CA LYS A 2 6.91 -41.17 63.39
C LYS A 2 7.86 -39.92 63.48
N LYS A 3 8.85 -39.79 64.38
CA LYS A 3 10.28 -40.22 64.30
C LYS A 3 10.98 -39.66 63.03
N TYR A 4 12.02 -38.79 63.01
CA TYR A 4 13.32 -38.81 63.71
C TYR A 4 14.29 -37.63 63.36
N ILE A 5 15.28 -37.39 64.25
CA ILE A 5 16.71 -36.94 64.04
C ILE A 5 16.94 -35.43 63.71
N ILE A 6 17.41 -34.59 64.64
CA ILE A 6 18.79 -34.39 65.18
C ILE A 6 19.81 -34.00 64.10
N ALA A 7 20.22 -32.73 64.06
CA ALA A 7 21.63 -32.29 64.15
C ALA A 7 21.78 -30.81 63.76
N SER A 8 21.65 -29.94 64.75
CA SER A 8 22.33 -28.66 64.80
C SER A 8 23.85 -28.87 64.78
N LEU A 9 24.57 -28.26 63.83
CA LEU A 9 25.94 -27.79 64.07
C LEU A 9 26.33 -26.70 63.07
N LEU A 10 25.64 -25.56 63.18
CA LEU A 10 26.26 -24.27 62.91
C LEU A 10 27.36 -24.08 63.97
N ALA A 11 28.61 -24.00 63.52
CA ALA A 11 29.83 -23.50 64.19
C ALA A 11 30.97 -24.53 64.18
N GLY A 12 31.89 -24.40 63.23
CA GLY A 12 33.21 -25.03 63.36
C GLY A 12 33.91 -25.48 62.09
N VAL A 13 33.82 -24.79 60.95
CA VAL A 13 34.87 -24.88 59.92
C VAL A 13 34.99 -23.51 59.23
N ALA A 14 35.64 -22.58 59.93
CA ALA A 14 36.31 -21.48 59.28
C ALA A 14 37.74 -21.94 58.96
N LEU A 15 38.17 -21.72 57.72
CA LEU A 15 39.55 -21.80 57.24
C LEU A 15 40.25 -23.15 57.38
N MET A 16 40.22 -23.98 56.33
CA MET A 16 41.42 -24.57 55.72
C MET A 16 41.10 -25.02 54.29
N GLY A 17 41.93 -24.58 53.34
CA GLY A 17 42.23 -25.34 52.14
C GLY A 17 41.33 -25.08 50.94
N PHE A 18 41.70 -24.02 50.20
CA PHE A 18 41.69 -24.06 48.75
C PHE A 18 42.13 -25.44 48.25
N THR A 19 41.17 -26.26 47.81
CA THR A 19 41.41 -27.19 46.71
C THR A 19 40.57 -26.66 45.57
N SER A 20 41.12 -25.66 44.91
CA SER A 20 40.81 -25.44 43.50
C SER A 20 40.98 -26.80 42.83
N CYS A 21 39.94 -27.32 42.18
CA CYS A 21 40.16 -28.32 41.14
C CYS A 21 41.08 -27.65 40.12
N GLU A 22 42.37 -27.96 40.21
CA GLU A 22 43.30 -27.94 39.09
C GLU A 22 42.87 -29.05 38.12
N ASP A 23 41.71 -28.86 37.51
CA ASP A 23 41.36 -29.40 36.20
C ASP A 23 40.79 -28.19 35.45
N ASP A 24 41.67 -27.21 35.23
CA ASP A 24 41.50 -26.25 34.15
C ASP A 24 41.50 -27.09 32.88
N ARG A 25 40.30 -27.45 32.42
CA ARG A 25 40.13 -28.02 31.09
C ARG A 25 40.57 -26.91 30.14
N ASP A 26 41.80 -27.01 29.66
CA ASP A 26 42.43 -26.23 28.57
C ASP A 26 41.62 -26.21 27.24
N SER A 27 40.33 -26.53 27.26
CA SER A 27 39.37 -26.42 26.17
C SER A 27 38.35 -25.33 26.50
N ASN A 28 38.82 -24.12 26.79
CA ASN A 28 37.96 -22.96 26.61
C ASN A 28 37.75 -22.78 25.10
N PRO A 29 36.51 -22.83 24.58
CA PRO A 29 36.27 -22.57 23.16
C PRO A 29 36.75 -21.16 22.85
N THR A 30 37.83 -21.06 22.07
CA THR A 30 38.28 -19.80 21.50
C THR A 30 37.28 -19.41 20.41
N LEU A 31 36.63 -18.26 20.58
CA LEU A 31 35.83 -17.65 19.51
C LEU A 31 36.75 -17.39 18.31
N THR A 32 36.59 -18.21 17.27
CA THR A 32 37.19 -17.95 15.96
C THR A 32 36.10 -17.40 15.07
N VAL A 33 36.26 -16.20 14.55
CA VAL A 33 35.33 -15.67 13.53
C VAL A 33 36.02 -15.92 12.20
N PRO A 34 35.54 -16.87 11.38
CA PRO A 34 36.18 -17.15 10.10
C PRO A 34 36.03 -15.94 9.17
N ASP A 35 37.04 -15.69 8.33
CA ASP A 35 37.03 -14.57 7.39
C ASP A 35 35.91 -14.71 6.34
N SER A 36 35.50 -15.93 6.03
CA SER A 36 34.39 -16.23 5.12
C SER A 36 33.82 -17.65 5.32
N PHE A 37 32.71 -17.94 4.66
CA PHE A 37 32.09 -19.27 4.58
C PHE A 37 31.57 -19.57 3.17
N VAL A 38 31.13 -20.81 2.95
CA VAL A 38 30.76 -21.27 1.61
C VAL A 38 29.25 -21.14 1.39
N LEU A 39 28.86 -20.33 0.41
CA LEU A 39 27.57 -20.41 -0.26
C LEU A 39 27.72 -21.36 -1.47
N ASN A 40 26.92 -22.42 -1.49
CA ASN A 40 26.94 -23.40 -2.57
C ASN A 40 26.20 -22.84 -3.79
N THR A 41 26.76 -23.08 -4.98
CA THR A 41 26.05 -22.82 -6.23
C THR A 41 24.82 -23.72 -6.34
N PRO A 42 23.61 -23.18 -6.53
CA PRO A 42 22.40 -23.97 -6.69
C PRO A 42 22.50 -24.95 -7.86
N ALA A 43 21.84 -26.10 -7.74
CA ALA A 43 21.86 -27.14 -8.78
C ALA A 43 21.34 -26.66 -10.15
N LEU A 44 20.48 -25.64 -10.16
CA LEU A 44 19.92 -25.03 -11.37
C LEU A 44 20.67 -23.77 -11.82
N ALA A 45 21.84 -23.45 -11.28
CA ALA A 45 22.58 -22.23 -11.67
C ALA A 45 23.02 -22.19 -13.15
N GLY A 46 23.03 -23.34 -13.84
CA GLY A 46 23.24 -23.40 -15.29
C GLY A 46 22.00 -23.06 -16.12
N ASN A 47 20.82 -22.93 -15.50
CA ASN A 47 19.56 -22.55 -16.12
C ASN A 47 19.16 -21.13 -15.73
N VAL A 48 18.18 -20.57 -16.45
CA VAL A 48 17.55 -19.29 -16.10
C VAL A 48 16.45 -19.54 -15.08
N TYR A 49 16.49 -18.83 -13.96
CA TYR A 49 15.37 -18.76 -13.02
C TYR A 49 14.34 -17.75 -13.50
N ASP A 50 13.16 -18.21 -13.93
CA ASP A 50 12.03 -17.33 -14.25
C ASP A 50 11.31 -16.89 -12.97
N LEU A 51 11.59 -15.66 -12.52
CA LEU A 51 11.12 -15.15 -11.24
C LEU A 51 9.61 -14.91 -11.20
N ALA A 52 8.95 -14.79 -12.36
CA ALA A 52 7.49 -14.64 -12.43
C ALA A 52 6.78 -15.98 -12.19
N ASN A 53 7.44 -17.09 -12.51
CA ASN A 53 6.84 -18.43 -12.56
C ASN A 53 7.47 -19.42 -11.56
N CYS A 54 8.37 -18.98 -10.68
CA CYS A 54 8.90 -19.79 -9.58
C CYS A 54 8.45 -19.24 -8.22
N GLU A 55 8.26 -20.12 -7.24
CA GLU A 55 7.92 -19.70 -5.87
C GLU A 55 9.14 -19.15 -5.12
N GLY A 56 10.31 -19.72 -5.37
CA GLY A 56 11.54 -19.30 -4.73
C GLY A 56 12.79 -19.98 -5.28
N ILE A 57 13.93 -19.56 -4.73
CA ILE A 57 15.27 -20.02 -5.08
C ILE A 57 15.88 -20.69 -3.84
N GLU A 58 16.15 -21.98 -3.93
CA GLU A 58 16.81 -22.73 -2.87
C GLU A 58 18.29 -22.35 -2.80
N LEU A 59 18.71 -21.80 -1.66
CA LEU A 59 20.10 -21.55 -1.31
C LEU A 59 20.56 -22.54 -0.24
N SER A 60 21.85 -22.88 -0.28
CA SER A 60 22.47 -23.67 0.78
C SER A 60 23.90 -23.23 1.04
N CYS A 61 24.33 -23.31 2.29
CA CYS A 61 25.67 -22.93 2.71
C CYS A 61 26.28 -23.96 3.64
N LYS A 62 27.60 -23.93 3.77
CA LYS A 62 28.29 -24.59 4.87
C LYS A 62 28.35 -23.61 6.04
N GLN A 63 27.81 -23.99 7.19
CA GLN A 63 27.84 -23.15 8.38
C GLN A 63 29.29 -22.73 8.69
N PRO A 64 29.54 -21.44 9.00
CA PRO A 64 30.88 -21.00 9.39
C PRO A 64 31.30 -21.70 10.71
N GLU A 65 32.56 -22.14 10.76
CA GLU A 65 33.14 -22.81 11.94
C GLU A 65 33.59 -21.76 12.96
N PHE A 66 32.77 -21.50 13.98
CA PHE A 66 33.06 -20.48 15.00
C PHE A 66 33.89 -20.99 16.19
N GLY A 67 34.33 -22.25 16.16
CA GLY A 67 34.99 -22.93 17.28
C GLY A 67 34.02 -23.41 18.37
N TYR A 68 32.71 -23.22 18.18
CA TYR A 68 31.61 -23.71 19.02
C TYR A 68 30.30 -23.77 18.21
N THR A 69 29.25 -24.35 18.80
CA THR A 69 27.90 -24.35 18.21
C THR A 69 27.29 -22.95 18.27
N ALA A 70 27.42 -22.18 17.18
CA ALA A 70 26.85 -20.84 17.07
C ALA A 70 25.47 -20.84 16.41
N ALA A 71 24.54 -20.03 16.92
CA ALA A 71 23.32 -19.68 16.22
C ALA A 71 23.61 -18.57 15.21
N VAL A 72 23.36 -18.83 13.94
CA VAL A 72 23.65 -17.91 12.83
C VAL A 72 22.36 -17.63 12.07
N SER A 73 22.12 -16.37 11.75
CA SER A 73 21.06 -15.95 10.82
C SER A 73 21.69 -15.60 9.47
N TYR A 74 21.22 -16.21 8.40
CA TYR A 74 21.70 -16.00 7.04
C TYR A 74 20.76 -15.07 6.28
N TYR A 75 21.26 -13.88 5.93
CA TYR A 75 20.56 -12.90 5.11
C TYR A 75 21.14 -12.91 3.68
N PRO A 76 20.33 -13.20 2.65
CA PRO A 76 20.77 -13.04 1.27
C PRO A 76 21.07 -11.58 0.93
N GLN A 77 22.16 -11.36 0.23
CA GLN A 77 22.52 -10.08 -0.37
C GLN A 77 22.68 -10.27 -1.88
N LEU A 78 22.10 -9.36 -2.66
CA LEU A 78 22.09 -9.40 -4.11
C LEU A 78 22.83 -8.17 -4.66
N SER A 79 23.57 -8.35 -5.75
CA SER A 79 24.22 -7.29 -6.53
C SER A 79 24.11 -7.61 -8.03
N LEU A 80 24.04 -6.57 -8.88
CA LEU A 80 24.11 -6.73 -10.34
C LEU A 80 25.55 -6.61 -10.88
N THR A 81 26.50 -6.19 -10.04
CA THR A 81 27.88 -5.87 -10.46
C THR A 81 28.96 -6.56 -9.60
N ASP A 82 28.55 -7.42 -8.65
CA ASP A 82 29.41 -8.02 -7.61
C ASP A 82 30.09 -6.97 -6.70
N GLU A 83 29.48 -5.78 -6.61
CA GLU A 83 29.90 -4.72 -5.70
C GLU A 83 29.06 -4.76 -4.43
N TRP A 84 29.72 -4.69 -3.28
CA TRP A 84 29.13 -4.99 -1.98
C TRP A 84 29.22 -3.85 -0.96
N GLU A 85 29.49 -2.65 -1.46
CA GLU A 85 29.57 -1.41 -0.69
C GLU A 85 28.73 -0.35 -1.41
N ASN A 86 27.77 0.22 -0.68
CA ASN A 86 26.95 1.31 -1.21
C ASN A 86 27.68 2.64 -1.02
N VAL A 87 27.53 3.54 -1.98
CA VAL A 87 27.99 4.92 -1.85
C VAL A 87 26.99 5.64 -0.95
N LEU A 88 27.48 6.27 0.11
CA LEU A 88 26.64 7.00 1.07
C LEU A 88 26.92 8.49 1.01
N ASP A 89 25.90 9.30 1.29
CA ASP A 89 26.03 10.74 1.49
C ASP A 89 26.48 11.08 2.92
N GLU A 90 26.52 12.37 3.25
CA GLU A 90 26.90 12.87 4.57
C GLU A 90 25.94 12.47 5.71
N ASN A 91 24.71 12.08 5.38
CA ASN A 91 23.69 11.62 6.32
C ASN A 91 23.65 10.08 6.45
N GLY A 92 24.46 9.36 5.66
CA GLY A 92 24.47 7.91 5.62
C GLY A 92 23.39 7.30 4.71
N GLU A 93 22.78 8.10 3.83
CA GLU A 93 21.79 7.64 2.85
C GLU A 93 22.48 7.19 1.56
N ILE A 94 21.88 6.23 0.86
CA ILE A 94 22.45 5.68 -0.38
C ILE A 94 22.35 6.73 -1.50
N VAL A 95 23.47 7.01 -2.14
CA VAL A 95 23.54 7.90 -3.31
C VAL A 95 23.32 7.11 -4.59
N GLY A 96 22.24 7.43 -5.31
CA GLY A 96 21.86 6.74 -6.54
C GLY A 96 21.33 5.33 -6.28
N ASN A 97 21.49 4.44 -7.25
CA ASN A 97 21.06 3.05 -7.09
C ASN A 97 22.01 2.30 -6.14
N PRO A 98 21.47 1.46 -5.23
CA PRO A 98 22.30 0.63 -4.37
C PRO A 98 23.16 -0.32 -5.21
N LYS A 99 24.41 -0.54 -4.80
CA LYS A 99 25.31 -1.55 -5.37
C LYS A 99 24.92 -2.96 -4.97
N PHE A 100 24.35 -3.09 -3.77
CA PHE A 100 23.74 -4.32 -3.31
C PHE A 100 22.54 -4.05 -2.41
N VAL A 101 21.64 -5.03 -2.32
CA VAL A 101 20.51 -5.02 -1.39
C VAL A 101 20.58 -6.28 -0.53
N GLN A 102 20.44 -6.12 0.78
CA GLN A 102 20.17 -7.23 1.70
C GLN A 102 18.67 -7.46 1.80
N LEU A 103 18.23 -8.71 1.65
CA LEU A 103 16.85 -9.07 1.90
C LEU A 103 16.54 -9.04 3.40
N GLU A 104 15.33 -8.63 3.76
CA GLU A 104 14.88 -8.64 5.16
C GLU A 104 14.61 -10.06 5.67
N SER A 105 14.21 -10.95 4.76
CA SER A 105 14.05 -12.37 5.06
C SER A 105 15.39 -13.04 5.34
N TYR A 106 15.39 -13.88 6.37
CA TYR A 106 16.57 -14.63 6.79
C TYR A 106 16.21 -16.06 7.17
N SER A 107 17.22 -16.92 7.18
CA SER A 107 17.09 -18.30 7.65
C SER A 107 18.08 -18.57 8.78
N THR A 108 17.67 -19.38 9.76
CA THR A 108 18.58 -19.96 10.76
C THR A 108 19.06 -21.36 10.36
N LYS A 109 18.58 -21.87 9.21
CA LYS A 109 18.98 -23.14 8.61
C LYS A 109 19.98 -22.90 7.49
N ALA A 110 20.95 -23.80 7.35
CA ALA A 110 21.97 -23.77 6.29
C ALA A 110 21.43 -24.14 4.90
N LYS A 111 20.14 -24.44 4.77
CA LYS A 111 19.43 -24.72 3.52
C LYS A 111 18.02 -24.14 3.61
N PHE A 112 17.65 -23.28 2.65
CA PHE A 112 16.42 -22.49 2.71
C PHE A 112 16.05 -21.90 1.35
N ASP A 113 14.79 -21.50 1.21
CA ASP A 113 14.28 -20.86 -0.01
C ASP A 113 14.22 -19.34 0.16
N VAL A 114 14.62 -18.62 -0.88
CA VAL A 114 14.40 -17.18 -1.03
C VAL A 114 13.17 -16.97 -1.89
N VAL A 115 12.19 -16.21 -1.41
CA VAL A 115 10.95 -15.92 -2.16
C VAL A 115 11.28 -15.18 -3.46
N ALA A 116 10.76 -15.66 -4.59
CA ALA A 116 11.09 -15.10 -5.90
C ALA A 116 10.69 -13.63 -6.05
N LYS A 117 9.56 -13.23 -5.45
CA LYS A 117 9.10 -11.83 -5.42
C LYS A 117 10.06 -10.91 -4.65
N ASP A 118 10.59 -11.35 -3.51
CA ASP A 118 11.56 -10.54 -2.75
C ASP A 118 12.89 -10.42 -3.49
N PHE A 119 13.31 -11.51 -4.14
CA PHE A 119 14.48 -11.52 -5.02
C PHE A 119 14.30 -10.53 -6.18
N ASN A 120 13.15 -10.57 -6.85
CA ASN A 120 12.81 -9.66 -7.95
C ASN A 120 12.74 -8.20 -7.49
N LYS A 121 12.10 -7.92 -6.34
CA LYS A 121 12.05 -6.58 -5.75
C LYS A 121 13.44 -6.01 -5.48
N ALA A 122 14.39 -6.83 -5.01
CA ALA A 122 15.77 -6.41 -4.84
C ALA A 122 16.46 -6.09 -6.18
N ILE A 123 16.22 -6.87 -7.23
CA ILE A 123 16.70 -6.54 -8.59
C ILE A 123 16.13 -5.20 -9.07
N MET A 124 14.83 -4.96 -8.88
CA MET A 124 14.20 -3.68 -9.24
C MET A 124 14.87 -2.49 -8.52
N LYS A 125 15.17 -2.64 -7.21
CA LYS A 125 15.88 -1.63 -6.43
C LYS A 125 17.30 -1.36 -6.94
N ILE A 126 18.08 -2.41 -7.21
CA ILE A 126 19.48 -2.29 -7.65
C ILE A 126 19.55 -1.74 -9.08
N GLY A 127 18.65 -2.19 -9.95
CA GLY A 127 18.58 -1.74 -11.35
C GLY A 127 18.01 -0.33 -11.51
N GLY A 128 17.18 0.14 -10.57
CA GLY A 128 16.46 1.41 -10.68
C GLY A 128 15.47 1.43 -11.85
N TYR A 129 14.88 0.27 -12.17
CA TYR A 129 13.92 0.15 -13.26
C TYR A 129 12.57 0.75 -12.85
N THR A 130 12.05 1.65 -13.68
CA THR A 130 10.78 2.37 -13.49
C THR A 130 9.70 1.95 -14.48
N ALA A 131 10.04 1.13 -15.49
CA ALA A 131 9.12 0.63 -16.49
C ALA A 131 9.55 -0.76 -16.98
N GLU A 132 8.60 -1.54 -17.52
CA GLU A 132 8.84 -2.92 -17.96
C GLU A 132 9.87 -2.98 -19.10
N GLU A 133 9.85 -2.01 -20.02
CA GLU A 133 10.73 -1.98 -21.19
C GLU A 133 12.21 -1.73 -20.84
N GLN A 134 12.49 -1.27 -19.62
CA GLN A 134 13.85 -1.06 -19.14
C GLN A 134 14.50 -2.35 -18.62
N ILE A 135 13.70 -3.38 -18.36
CA ILE A 135 14.16 -4.62 -17.73
C ILE A 135 14.77 -5.54 -18.80
N PRO A 136 16.02 -6.00 -18.63
CA PRO A 136 16.59 -6.99 -19.52
C PRO A 136 15.89 -8.35 -19.38
N ASP A 137 15.69 -9.05 -20.51
CA ASP A 137 15.10 -10.40 -20.55
C ASP A 137 15.79 -11.39 -19.62
N ASN A 138 17.11 -11.25 -19.47
CA ASN A 138 17.92 -12.05 -18.57
C ASN A 138 18.99 -11.19 -17.92
N LEU A 139 19.25 -11.42 -16.64
CA LEU A 139 20.29 -10.78 -15.86
C LEU A 139 21.18 -11.81 -15.18
N ASP A 140 22.47 -11.50 -15.08
CA ASP A 140 23.37 -12.16 -14.14
C ASP A 140 23.30 -11.41 -12.81
N VAL A 141 22.91 -12.11 -11.74
CA VAL A 141 22.78 -11.58 -10.39
C VAL A 141 23.80 -12.28 -9.50
N TYR A 142 24.61 -11.48 -8.81
CA TYR A 142 25.55 -11.96 -7.81
C TYR A 142 24.85 -12.07 -6.48
N VAL A 143 25.01 -13.21 -5.83
CA VAL A 143 24.41 -13.51 -4.52
C VAL A 143 25.52 -13.87 -3.54
N ARG A 144 25.48 -13.26 -2.36
CA ARG A 144 26.25 -13.71 -1.19
C ARG A 144 25.34 -13.79 0.03
N LEU A 145 25.79 -14.44 1.09
CA LEU A 145 25.09 -14.47 2.38
C LEU A 145 25.85 -13.61 3.39
N ASN A 146 25.10 -12.80 4.13
CA ASN A 146 25.54 -12.20 5.40
C ASN A 146 25.10 -13.11 6.55
N GLY A 147 26.05 -13.82 7.14
CA GLY A 147 25.86 -14.60 8.35
C GLY A 147 26.01 -13.72 9.58
N VAL A 148 24.95 -13.61 10.37
CA VAL A 148 24.90 -12.76 11.57
C VAL A 148 24.82 -13.63 12.82
N LEU A 149 25.81 -13.49 13.70
CA LEU A 149 25.83 -14.11 15.02
C LEU A 149 24.86 -13.42 15.99
N SER A 150 24.48 -14.11 17.07
CA SER A 150 23.72 -13.50 18.18
C SER A 150 24.43 -12.29 18.82
N SER A 151 25.76 -12.23 18.73
CA SER A 151 26.59 -11.09 19.13
C SER A 151 26.51 -9.90 18.16
N LYS A 152 25.71 -10.01 17.09
CA LYS A 152 25.59 -9.05 15.97
C LYS A 152 26.84 -8.93 15.09
N GLN A 153 27.79 -9.84 15.23
CA GLN A 153 28.95 -9.88 14.36
C GLN A 153 28.57 -10.48 13.00
N ASN A 154 28.98 -9.80 11.93
CA ASN A 154 28.78 -10.23 10.55
C ASN A 154 29.95 -11.09 10.06
N THR A 155 29.63 -12.08 9.23
CA THR A 155 30.59 -12.87 8.45
C THR A 155 29.98 -13.10 7.08
N TYR A 156 30.73 -12.90 6.00
CA TYR A 156 30.19 -12.95 4.63
C TYR A 156 30.66 -14.20 3.88
N SER A 157 29.79 -14.77 3.06
CA SER A 157 30.18 -15.90 2.20
C SER A 157 30.97 -15.45 0.97
N ASN A 158 31.48 -16.41 0.20
CA ASN A 158 31.78 -16.17 -1.22
C ASN A 158 30.52 -15.69 -1.97
N SER A 159 30.71 -14.97 -3.07
CA SER A 159 29.64 -14.70 -4.03
C SER A 159 29.48 -15.86 -5.02
N ILE A 160 28.27 -16.04 -5.52
CA ILE A 160 27.93 -16.91 -6.65
C ILE A 160 27.18 -16.07 -7.69
N THR A 161 27.20 -16.48 -8.95
CA THR A 161 26.42 -15.85 -10.01
C THR A 161 25.23 -16.72 -10.38
N MET A 162 24.07 -16.10 -10.56
CA MET A 162 22.82 -16.73 -10.96
C MET A 162 22.24 -16.02 -12.17
N LYS A 163 21.78 -16.77 -13.17
CA LYS A 163 21.05 -16.18 -14.30
C LYS A 163 19.56 -16.20 -14.02
N VAL A 164 18.91 -15.04 -14.11
CA VAL A 164 17.48 -14.88 -13.81
C VAL A 164 16.76 -14.15 -14.94
N LYS A 165 15.48 -14.45 -15.11
CA LYS A 165 14.52 -13.66 -15.88
C LYS A 165 13.64 -12.88 -14.88
N PRO A 166 13.90 -11.57 -14.70
CA PRO A 166 13.08 -10.72 -13.83
C PRO A 166 11.72 -10.39 -14.45
N PHE A 167 10.84 -9.79 -13.66
CA PHE A 167 9.58 -9.18 -14.12
C PHE A 167 9.41 -7.78 -13.51
N PHE A 168 8.64 -6.90 -14.13
CA PHE A 168 8.42 -5.58 -13.57
C PHE A 168 7.59 -5.65 -12.29
N GLN A 169 8.11 -5.02 -11.25
CA GLN A 169 7.43 -4.87 -9.98
C GLN A 169 7.68 -3.44 -9.48
N ALA A 170 6.60 -2.67 -9.34
CA ALA A 170 6.67 -1.33 -8.80
C ALA A 170 7.22 -1.38 -7.36
N LEU A 171 8.20 -0.52 -7.06
CA LEU A 171 8.82 -0.44 -5.73
C LEU A 171 7.94 0.32 -4.72
N VAL A 172 7.12 1.21 -5.24
CA VAL A 172 6.08 1.97 -4.56
C VAL A 172 4.81 1.76 -5.39
N ALA A 173 3.71 1.42 -4.73
CA ALA A 173 2.44 1.30 -5.43
C ALA A 173 2.06 2.66 -6.03
N ALA A 174 1.63 2.67 -7.28
CA ALA A 174 1.07 3.87 -7.89
C ALA A 174 -0.16 4.34 -7.10
N ASP A 175 -0.38 5.65 -7.07
CA ASP A 175 -1.61 6.21 -6.54
C ASP A 175 -2.81 5.60 -7.25
N THR A 176 -3.89 5.37 -6.52
CA THR A 176 -5.12 4.85 -7.11
C THR A 176 -5.59 5.74 -8.24
N GLU A 177 -5.72 5.17 -9.43
CA GLU A 177 -6.28 5.87 -10.59
C GLU A 177 -7.77 6.09 -10.34
N LEU A 178 -8.17 7.37 -10.27
CA LEU A 178 -9.56 7.76 -10.17
C LEU A 178 -10.08 8.22 -11.52
N TRP A 179 -11.39 8.07 -11.68
CA TRP A 179 -12.16 8.62 -12.78
C TRP A 179 -13.27 9.50 -12.22
N TYR A 180 -13.75 10.46 -13.00
CA TYR A 180 -14.58 11.54 -12.52
C TYR A 180 -15.85 11.68 -13.36
N LEU A 181 -16.99 11.87 -12.72
CA LEU A 181 -18.22 12.20 -13.41
C LEU A 181 -18.25 13.68 -13.75
N ILE A 182 -18.76 14.00 -14.95
CA ILE A 182 -18.94 15.36 -15.45
C ILE A 182 -20.15 15.39 -16.40
N GLY A 183 -20.97 16.43 -16.39
CA GLY A 183 -22.17 16.42 -17.23
C GLY A 183 -23.20 17.47 -16.88
N GLY A 184 -24.30 17.49 -17.63
CA GLY A 184 -25.46 18.35 -17.34
C GLY A 184 -26.24 17.94 -16.08
N CYS A 185 -26.24 16.65 -15.72
CA CYS A 185 -26.80 16.14 -14.44
C CYS A 185 -25.73 15.85 -13.39
N VAL A 186 -24.59 16.56 -13.46
CA VAL A 186 -23.45 16.38 -12.56
C VAL A 186 -22.89 17.75 -12.19
N GLY A 187 -22.65 17.98 -10.90
CA GLY A 187 -22.12 19.24 -10.39
C GLY A 187 -23.03 20.43 -10.70
N ASP A 188 -22.45 21.51 -11.19
CA ASP A 188 -23.16 22.70 -11.67
C ASP A 188 -23.78 22.55 -13.08
N GLY A 189 -23.61 21.39 -13.73
CA GLY A 189 -24.11 21.17 -15.08
C GLY A 189 -23.28 21.84 -16.18
N ALA A 190 -22.19 22.54 -15.84
CA ALA A 190 -21.47 23.44 -16.74
C ALA A 190 -20.38 22.77 -17.57
N TRP A 191 -20.12 21.47 -17.36
CA TRP A 191 -19.02 20.74 -18.02
C TRP A 191 -17.64 21.36 -17.78
N GLY A 192 -17.43 21.97 -16.61
CA GLY A 192 -16.14 22.48 -16.15
C GLY A 192 -15.23 21.39 -15.56
N SER A 193 -14.01 21.77 -15.17
CA SER A 193 -12.99 20.85 -14.65
C SER A 193 -12.71 21.00 -13.15
N GLU A 194 -13.40 21.90 -12.45
CA GLU A 194 -13.14 22.17 -11.03
C GLU A 194 -13.79 21.10 -10.14
N ILE A 195 -12.96 20.31 -9.45
CA ILE A 195 -13.41 19.26 -8.52
C ILE A 195 -14.22 19.88 -7.40
N GLY A 196 -15.40 19.30 -7.13
CA GLY A 196 -16.35 19.80 -6.15
C GLY A 196 -17.22 20.95 -6.65
N VAL A 197 -17.12 21.32 -7.93
CA VAL A 197 -18.01 22.30 -8.57
C VAL A 197 -18.69 21.69 -9.78
N SER A 198 -17.93 21.37 -10.84
CA SER A 198 -18.48 20.80 -12.07
C SER A 198 -18.26 19.29 -12.23
N VAL A 199 -17.36 18.74 -11.41
CA VAL A 199 -16.84 17.37 -11.56
C VAL A 199 -16.53 16.80 -10.18
N TYR A 200 -16.71 15.50 -10.00
CA TYR A 200 -16.37 14.81 -8.74
C TYR A 200 -15.96 13.36 -8.99
N PRO A 201 -15.12 12.78 -8.11
CA PRO A 201 -14.57 11.44 -8.30
C PRO A 201 -15.61 10.34 -8.14
N MET A 202 -15.38 9.25 -8.88
CA MET A 202 -15.82 7.92 -8.48
C MET A 202 -14.99 7.44 -7.28
N SER A 203 -15.61 6.67 -6.39
CA SER A 203 -14.91 6.07 -5.25
C SER A 203 -14.21 4.77 -5.64
N PRO A 204 -13.03 4.45 -5.11
CA PRO A 204 -12.54 3.08 -5.13
C PRO A 204 -13.57 2.12 -4.53
N VAL A 205 -13.62 0.87 -4.99
CA VAL A 205 -14.39 -0.16 -4.29
C VAL A 205 -13.64 -0.52 -3.01
N GLU A 206 -14.32 -0.44 -1.86
CA GLU A 206 -13.72 -0.82 -0.57
C GLU A 206 -13.24 -2.28 -0.60
N GLY A 207 -11.95 -2.51 -0.31
CA GLY A 207 -11.32 -3.83 -0.43
C GLY A 207 -11.06 -4.31 -1.87
N GLY A 208 -11.30 -3.47 -2.87
CA GLY A 208 -10.95 -3.71 -4.26
C GLY A 208 -9.44 -3.91 -4.46
N LYS A 209 -9.07 -4.73 -5.45
CA LYS A 209 -7.68 -4.95 -5.81
C LYS A 209 -7.27 -3.94 -6.87
N PHE A 210 -6.19 -3.21 -6.60
CA PHE A 210 -5.59 -2.27 -7.51
C PHE A 210 -4.24 -2.81 -7.97
N ASP A 211 -3.94 -2.59 -9.25
CA ASP A 211 -2.64 -2.89 -9.82
C ASP A 211 -1.59 -1.94 -9.24
N GLU A 212 -0.54 -2.51 -8.62
CA GLU A 212 0.47 -1.72 -7.91
C GLU A 212 1.33 -0.87 -8.87
N ALA A 213 1.39 -1.20 -10.16
CA ALA A 213 2.19 -0.47 -11.13
C ALA A 213 1.44 0.73 -11.74
N THR A 214 0.15 0.56 -12.00
CA THR A 214 -0.66 1.54 -12.74
C THR A 214 -1.68 2.25 -11.88
N GLY A 215 -1.99 1.72 -10.69
CA GLY A 215 -3.03 2.25 -9.81
C GLY A 215 -4.44 1.91 -10.28
N LYS A 216 -4.58 1.10 -11.34
CA LYS A 216 -5.88 0.75 -11.93
C LYS A 216 -6.58 -0.34 -11.13
N GLY A 217 -7.89 -0.21 -10.99
CA GLY A 217 -8.74 -1.18 -10.32
C GLY A 217 -10.23 -0.79 -10.37
N PRO A 218 -11.06 -1.42 -9.52
CA PRO A 218 -12.49 -1.20 -9.51
C PRO A 218 -12.86 0.09 -8.78
N LEU A 219 -13.64 0.93 -9.46
CA LEU A 219 -14.27 2.14 -8.97
C LEU A 219 -15.80 1.98 -8.99
N THR A 220 -16.48 2.71 -8.12
CA THR A 220 -17.93 2.76 -8.03
C THR A 220 -18.41 4.17 -7.70
N PHE A 221 -19.60 4.53 -8.18
CA PHE A 221 -20.31 5.75 -7.79
C PHE A 221 -21.80 5.43 -7.65
N THR A 222 -22.45 6.02 -6.66
CA THR A 222 -23.92 5.96 -6.54
C THR A 222 -24.46 7.36 -6.38
N GLY A 223 -25.48 7.70 -7.16
CA GLY A 223 -26.11 9.02 -7.14
C GLY A 223 -27.38 9.07 -7.99
N TYR A 224 -28.01 10.25 -8.03
CA TYR A 224 -29.23 10.50 -8.78
C TYR A 224 -28.91 11.01 -10.20
N PHE A 225 -29.60 10.48 -11.20
CA PHE A 225 -29.42 10.85 -12.61
C PHE A 225 -30.76 11.10 -13.29
N THR A 226 -30.75 11.90 -14.36
CA THR A 226 -31.96 12.26 -15.12
C THR A 226 -31.80 11.91 -16.61
N PRO A 227 -32.90 11.57 -17.32
CA PRO A 227 -32.83 11.10 -18.71
C PRO A 227 -32.60 12.23 -19.73
N THR A 228 -32.85 13.48 -19.32
CA THR A 228 -32.81 14.65 -20.22
C THR A 228 -31.44 15.31 -20.27
N LEU A 229 -30.65 15.20 -19.20
CA LEU A 229 -29.33 15.81 -19.08
C LEU A 229 -28.26 14.72 -19.24
N GLY A 230 -27.36 14.91 -20.20
CA GLY A 230 -26.29 13.96 -20.49
C GLY A 230 -25.11 14.09 -19.52
N PHE A 231 -24.32 13.04 -19.35
CA PHE A 231 -23.05 13.07 -18.62
C PHE A 231 -21.99 12.17 -19.25
N LYS A 232 -20.74 12.32 -18.84
CA LYS A 232 -19.59 11.49 -19.21
C LYS A 232 -18.78 11.16 -17.97
N ILE A 233 -17.81 10.27 -18.16
CA ILE A 233 -16.80 9.94 -17.14
C ILE A 233 -15.42 10.19 -17.75
N VAL A 234 -14.58 10.99 -17.11
CA VAL A 234 -13.24 11.36 -17.59
C VAL A 234 -12.17 10.92 -16.61
N ARG A 235 -10.99 10.52 -17.11
CA ARG A 235 -9.87 10.11 -16.24
C ARG A 235 -9.25 11.30 -15.52
N VAL A 236 -9.04 12.39 -16.24
CA VAL A 236 -8.46 13.62 -15.71
C VAL A 236 -9.43 14.77 -15.99
N PRO A 237 -9.93 15.50 -14.97
CA PRO A 237 -10.81 16.64 -15.18
C PRO A 237 -10.22 17.66 -16.17
N GLY A 238 -11.00 18.04 -17.19
CA GLY A 238 -10.58 18.96 -18.24
C GLY A 238 -9.84 18.31 -19.43
N GLU A 239 -9.42 17.05 -19.31
CA GLU A 239 -8.78 16.28 -20.37
C GLU A 239 -9.77 15.28 -20.98
N TRP A 240 -9.84 15.26 -22.32
CA TRP A 240 -10.86 14.48 -23.05
C TRP A 240 -10.27 13.32 -23.86
N ALA A 241 -8.98 13.01 -23.66
CA ALA A 241 -8.32 11.89 -24.30
C ALA A 241 -8.86 10.55 -23.77
N ASP A 242 -8.99 10.43 -22.44
CA ASP A 242 -9.50 9.25 -21.76
C ASP A 242 -10.87 9.57 -21.17
N GLN A 243 -11.91 9.16 -21.90
CA GLN A 243 -13.30 9.41 -21.51
C GLN A 243 -14.21 8.24 -21.89
N TRP A 244 -15.21 8.02 -21.07
CA TRP A 244 -16.36 7.18 -21.36
C TRP A 244 -17.55 8.03 -21.76
N GLY A 245 -18.22 7.58 -22.82
CA GLY A 245 -19.58 7.99 -23.19
C GLY A 245 -20.40 6.77 -23.57
N ALA A 246 -21.51 6.97 -24.26
CA ALA A 246 -22.38 5.92 -24.76
C ALA A 246 -22.47 5.92 -26.29
N VAL A 247 -22.83 4.77 -26.85
CA VAL A 247 -23.40 4.71 -28.21
C VAL A 247 -24.84 5.21 -28.16
N ASP A 248 -25.16 6.24 -28.95
CA ASP A 248 -26.49 6.84 -29.06
C ASP A 248 -27.16 7.23 -27.72
N GLY A 249 -26.34 7.54 -26.72
CA GLY A 249 -26.74 7.91 -25.36
C GLY A 249 -27.20 6.76 -24.46
N ASP A 250 -27.18 5.51 -24.93
CA ASP A 250 -27.62 4.35 -24.15
C ASP A 250 -26.56 3.94 -23.11
N ILE A 251 -26.89 4.05 -21.82
CA ILE A 251 -26.05 3.60 -20.71
C ILE A 251 -25.70 2.11 -20.75
N ASN A 252 -26.46 1.29 -21.47
CA ASN A 252 -26.16 -0.14 -21.64
C ASN A 252 -25.16 -0.41 -22.78
N GLN A 253 -24.75 0.63 -23.51
CA GLN A 253 -23.76 0.58 -24.58
C GLN A 253 -22.59 1.55 -24.29
N PRO A 254 -21.87 1.35 -23.16
CA PRO A 254 -20.74 2.20 -22.81
C PRO A 254 -19.64 2.08 -23.87
N ARG A 255 -19.04 3.22 -24.20
CA ARG A 255 -17.98 3.38 -25.18
C ARG A 255 -16.83 4.16 -24.56
N LEU A 256 -15.71 3.48 -24.37
CA LEU A 256 -14.44 4.13 -24.12
C LEU A 256 -13.96 4.76 -25.43
N LYS A 257 -13.48 6.01 -25.36
CA LYS A 257 -12.90 6.69 -26.52
C LYS A 257 -11.68 5.92 -27.03
N ASP A 258 -11.62 5.77 -28.35
CA ASP A 258 -10.50 5.17 -29.07
C ASP A 258 -10.33 5.84 -30.44
N ASP A 259 -9.50 5.26 -31.32
CA ASP A 259 -9.25 5.75 -32.67
C ASP A 259 -10.50 5.79 -33.57
N SER A 260 -11.55 5.03 -33.22
CA SER A 260 -12.84 5.07 -33.93
C SER A 260 -13.72 6.25 -33.51
N GLY A 261 -13.30 7.02 -32.51
CA GLY A 261 -13.97 8.21 -32.01
C GLY A 261 -14.50 8.08 -30.58
N GLU A 262 -15.18 9.12 -30.12
CA GLU A 262 -15.72 9.21 -28.75
C GLU A 262 -17.19 8.82 -28.66
N GLY A 263 -17.62 8.39 -27.47
CA GLY A 263 -19.03 8.21 -27.16
C GLY A 263 -19.79 9.53 -27.05
N SER A 264 -21.08 9.49 -27.36
CA SER A 264 -22.04 10.53 -26.98
C SER A 264 -22.24 10.56 -25.45
N ASP A 265 -22.95 11.55 -24.93
CA ASP A 265 -23.23 11.62 -23.49
C ASP A 265 -24.13 10.46 -23.05
N PHE A 266 -23.85 9.88 -21.89
CA PHE A 266 -24.74 8.93 -21.23
C PHE A 266 -26.09 9.56 -20.88
N LYS A 267 -27.18 8.83 -21.12
CA LYS A 267 -28.53 9.17 -20.66
C LYS A 267 -29.17 7.95 -20.02
N VAL A 268 -29.60 8.11 -18.76
CA VAL A 268 -30.36 7.06 -18.09
C VAL A 268 -31.76 6.92 -18.71
N PRO A 269 -32.39 5.74 -18.71
CA PRO A 269 -33.70 5.53 -19.33
C PRO A 269 -34.85 6.20 -18.56
N SER A 270 -34.69 6.38 -17.26
CA SER A 270 -35.63 7.10 -16.39
C SER A 270 -34.88 7.76 -15.25
N ALA A 271 -35.44 8.86 -14.72
CA ALA A 271 -34.84 9.53 -13.58
C ALA A 271 -34.84 8.61 -12.35
N GLY A 272 -33.76 8.59 -11.59
CA GLY A 272 -33.61 7.66 -10.46
C GLY A 272 -32.18 7.55 -9.98
N TYR A 273 -32.00 6.69 -8.97
CA TYR A 273 -30.68 6.37 -8.43
C TYR A 273 -30.04 5.23 -9.19
N TYR A 274 -28.79 5.42 -9.57
CA TYR A 274 -27.98 4.41 -10.26
C TYR A 274 -26.66 4.22 -9.55
N ARG A 275 -26.22 2.95 -9.46
CA ARG A 275 -24.83 2.60 -9.19
C ARG A 275 -24.10 2.44 -10.52
N ILE A 276 -22.93 3.04 -10.60
CA ILE A 276 -22.03 2.95 -11.73
C ILE A 276 -20.80 2.20 -11.24
N ASP A 277 -20.46 1.10 -11.89
CA ASP A 277 -19.27 0.30 -11.58
C ASP A 277 -18.32 0.36 -12.79
N LEU A 278 -17.11 0.87 -12.57
CA LEU A 278 -16.05 0.99 -13.57
C LEU A 278 -14.83 0.19 -13.11
N ASP A 279 -14.40 -0.79 -13.89
CA ASP A 279 -13.11 -1.43 -13.69
C ASP A 279 -12.14 -0.89 -14.75
N CYS A 280 -11.20 -0.03 -14.33
CA CYS A 280 -10.24 0.62 -15.24
C CYS A 280 -9.06 -0.28 -15.62
N TYR A 281 -8.93 -1.46 -15.00
CA TYR A 281 -7.94 -2.47 -15.40
C TYR A 281 -8.45 -3.26 -16.61
N THR A 282 -9.70 -3.70 -16.54
CA THR A 282 -10.37 -4.48 -17.60
C THR A 282 -11.12 -3.62 -18.61
N ASN A 283 -11.25 -2.31 -18.34
CA ASN A 283 -12.05 -1.36 -19.11
C ASN A 283 -13.51 -1.83 -19.27
N THR A 284 -14.15 -2.17 -18.16
CA THR A 284 -15.59 -2.51 -18.14
C THR A 284 -16.36 -1.49 -17.32
N LEU A 285 -17.45 -0.97 -17.88
CA LEU A 285 -18.34 0.00 -17.24
C LEU A 285 -19.77 -0.53 -17.25
N THR A 286 -20.46 -0.46 -16.11
CA THR A 286 -21.86 -0.88 -16.01
C THR A 286 -22.68 0.06 -15.16
N PHE A 287 -23.98 0.12 -15.44
CA PHE A 287 -24.96 0.93 -14.73
C PHE A 287 -26.05 0.02 -14.18
N THR A 288 -26.40 0.19 -12.90
CA THR A 288 -27.44 -0.58 -12.21
C THR A 288 -28.40 0.38 -11.53
N ALA A 289 -29.68 0.36 -11.91
CA ALA A 289 -30.71 1.10 -11.19
C ALA A 289 -30.90 0.53 -9.77
N LEU A 290 -31.09 1.39 -8.77
CA LEU A 290 -31.38 0.97 -7.41
C LEU A 290 -32.88 0.74 -7.21
N ASP A 291 -33.24 -0.39 -6.59
CA ASP A 291 -34.62 -0.69 -6.21
C ASP A 291 -35.13 0.17 -5.04
N LYS A 292 -34.21 0.62 -4.18
CA LYS A 292 -34.49 1.42 -2.99
C LYS A 292 -33.80 2.77 -3.10
N GLU A 293 -34.59 3.84 -2.98
CA GLU A 293 -34.03 5.19 -2.90
C GLU A 293 -33.21 5.39 -1.61
N PRO A 294 -31.99 5.93 -1.71
CA PRO A 294 -31.23 6.42 -0.56
C PRO A 294 -31.99 7.50 0.21
N ALA A 295 -31.59 7.73 1.46
CA ALA A 295 -32.10 8.84 2.24
C ALA A 295 -31.51 10.16 1.71
N GLU A 296 -32.36 11.17 1.53
CA GLU A 296 -31.92 12.50 1.14
C GLU A 296 -31.77 13.40 2.35
N TYR A 297 -30.75 14.26 2.30
CA TYR A 297 -30.42 15.17 3.38
C TYR A 297 -30.45 16.60 2.89
N SER A 298 -31.06 17.49 3.67
CA SER A 298 -31.16 18.90 3.30
C SER A 298 -29.81 19.61 3.45
N GLN A 299 -29.03 19.23 4.46
CA GLN A 299 -27.75 19.84 4.75
C GLN A 299 -26.79 18.82 5.38
N MET A 300 -25.68 18.55 4.69
CA MET A 300 -24.53 17.89 5.28
C MET A 300 -23.67 18.88 6.06
N MET A 301 -23.12 18.43 7.18
CA MET A 301 -22.30 19.21 8.08
C MET A 301 -20.98 18.50 8.32
N ILE A 302 -19.98 19.26 8.76
CA ILE A 302 -18.68 18.78 9.21
C ILE A 302 -18.41 19.32 10.62
N ALA A 303 -17.90 18.45 11.49
CA ALA A 303 -17.54 18.80 12.87
C ALA A 303 -16.23 18.13 13.26
N GLY A 304 -15.39 18.84 14.01
CA GLY A 304 -14.13 18.33 14.54
C GLY A 304 -13.55 19.24 15.61
N ASP A 305 -12.31 18.97 16.03
CA ASP A 305 -11.68 19.84 17.04
C ASP A 305 -11.55 21.28 16.53
N PHE A 306 -11.27 21.45 15.24
CA PHE A 306 -11.19 22.75 14.56
C PHE A 306 -12.51 23.55 14.56
N THR A 307 -13.64 22.89 14.81
CA THR A 307 -14.96 23.53 14.94
C THR A 307 -15.51 23.53 16.36
N ASN A 308 -14.74 23.08 17.37
CA ASN A 308 -15.26 22.79 18.71
C ASN A 308 -16.45 21.82 18.70
N TRP A 309 -16.44 20.83 17.81
CA TRP A 309 -17.47 19.79 17.72
C TRP A 309 -18.88 20.36 17.56
N TRP A 310 -19.82 19.95 18.43
CA TRP A 310 -21.25 20.25 18.35
C TRP A 310 -21.55 21.74 18.18
N ASP A 311 -20.89 22.57 18.98
CA ASP A 311 -21.22 24.00 19.09
C ASP A 311 -20.80 24.81 17.86
N GLY A 312 -19.94 24.25 16.99
CA GLY A 312 -19.45 24.94 15.81
C GLY A 312 -19.48 24.12 14.53
N ALA A 313 -20.23 23.02 14.46
CA ALA A 313 -20.40 22.25 13.24
C ALA A 313 -20.78 23.19 12.06
N VAL A 314 -20.08 23.05 10.93
CA VAL A 314 -20.23 23.95 9.78
C VAL A 314 -20.85 23.22 8.60
N SER A 315 -21.58 23.96 7.78
CA SER A 315 -22.29 23.43 6.61
C SER A 315 -21.35 23.12 5.46
N MET A 316 -21.55 21.97 4.82
CA MET A 316 -20.96 21.65 3.53
C MET A 316 -21.85 22.15 2.39
N SER A 317 -21.27 22.45 1.23
CA SER A 317 -22.06 22.84 0.05
C SER A 317 -22.41 21.59 -0.77
N PRO A 318 -23.64 21.45 -1.29
CA PRO A 318 -23.92 20.42 -2.28
C PRO A 318 -23.14 20.72 -3.57
N VAL A 319 -22.59 19.69 -4.22
CA VAL A 319 -21.89 19.84 -5.49
C VAL A 319 -22.88 19.86 -6.65
N ASP A 320 -23.86 18.97 -6.65
CA ASP A 320 -24.94 18.97 -7.64
C ASP A 320 -25.88 20.17 -7.40
N THR A 321 -25.84 21.15 -8.30
CA THR A 321 -26.59 22.42 -8.20
C THR A 321 -27.43 22.76 -9.43
N TYR A 322 -27.46 21.87 -10.43
CA TYR A 322 -28.34 22.00 -11.59
C TYR A 322 -29.83 21.94 -11.21
N GLU A 323 -30.70 22.45 -12.08
CA GLU A 323 -32.15 22.46 -11.83
C GLU A 323 -32.71 21.03 -11.69
N GLY A 324 -33.36 20.76 -10.54
CA GLY A 324 -33.91 19.44 -10.23
C GLY A 324 -32.89 18.44 -9.66
N ALA A 325 -31.69 18.90 -9.28
CA ALA A 325 -30.69 18.08 -8.59
C ALA A 325 -31.21 17.53 -7.26
N ARG A 326 -30.78 16.30 -6.95
CA ARG A 326 -30.97 15.60 -5.68
C ARG A 326 -29.56 15.26 -5.15
N PRO A 327 -28.88 16.22 -4.48
CA PRO A 327 -27.44 16.13 -4.22
C PRO A 327 -27.12 15.06 -3.17
N HIS A 328 -26.09 14.27 -3.45
CA HIS A 328 -25.46 13.34 -2.49
C HIS A 328 -23.95 13.51 -2.38
N VAL A 329 -23.38 14.40 -3.19
CA VAL A 329 -21.97 14.78 -3.15
C VAL A 329 -21.88 16.16 -2.52
N TRP A 330 -21.08 16.27 -1.47
CA TRP A 330 -20.89 17.47 -0.67
C TRP A 330 -19.44 17.91 -0.68
N MET A 331 -19.24 19.22 -0.64
CA MET A 331 -17.94 19.87 -0.73
C MET A 331 -17.72 20.81 0.47
N TYR A 332 -16.51 20.80 1.02
CA TYR A 332 -16.07 21.77 2.01
C TYR A 332 -14.59 22.08 1.83
N ASP A 333 -14.24 23.36 1.78
CA ASP A 333 -12.86 23.81 1.78
C ASP A 333 -12.39 24.01 3.24
N MET A 334 -11.39 23.25 3.64
CA MET A 334 -10.84 23.22 4.99
C MET A 334 -9.40 23.69 5.00
N SER A 335 -9.05 24.50 6.00
CA SER A 335 -7.68 24.93 6.29
C SER A 335 -7.41 24.75 7.78
N ILE A 336 -6.48 23.86 8.12
CA ILE A 336 -6.13 23.55 9.51
C ILE A 336 -4.60 23.58 9.71
N SER A 337 -4.15 24.17 10.83
CA SER A 337 -2.72 24.31 11.15
C SER A 337 -2.16 23.20 12.03
N GLU A 338 -3.02 22.36 12.59
CA GLU A 338 -2.67 21.25 13.47
C GLU A 338 -3.53 20.03 13.11
N ASN A 339 -3.01 18.83 13.36
CA ASN A 339 -3.77 17.60 13.15
C ASN A 339 -5.04 17.60 14.00
N THR A 340 -6.14 17.09 13.47
CA THR A 340 -7.45 17.10 14.11
C THR A 340 -8.21 15.79 13.89
N GLY A 341 -9.19 15.52 14.74
CA GLY A 341 -10.25 14.56 14.46
C GLY A 341 -11.49 15.23 13.89
N MET A 342 -12.14 14.60 12.91
CA MET A 342 -13.41 15.11 12.37
C MET A 342 -14.44 14.03 12.01
N LYS A 343 -15.68 14.46 11.77
CA LYS A 343 -16.80 13.64 11.31
C LYS A 343 -17.75 14.45 10.41
N PHE A 344 -18.51 13.72 9.60
CA PHE A 344 -19.67 14.24 8.86
C PHE A 344 -20.95 13.94 9.62
N LEU A 345 -21.95 14.81 9.53
CA LEU A 345 -23.23 14.68 10.22
C LEU A 345 -24.32 15.45 9.48
N VAL A 346 -25.60 15.23 9.81
CA VAL A 346 -26.74 15.82 9.09
C VAL A 346 -27.49 16.80 9.97
N ASP A 347 -27.94 17.94 9.44
CA ASP A 347 -28.93 18.85 10.06
C ASP A 347 -28.71 19.13 11.58
N SER A 348 -27.45 19.28 12.00
CA SER A 348 -27.08 19.42 13.43
C SER A 348 -27.54 18.25 14.31
N SER A 349 -27.45 17.02 13.78
CA SER A 349 -27.78 15.76 14.43
C SER A 349 -26.66 14.75 14.19
N TRP A 350 -26.25 14.05 15.24
CA TRP A 350 -25.30 12.93 15.13
C TRP A 350 -25.94 11.65 14.57
N ASN A 351 -27.23 11.65 14.23
CA ASN A 351 -27.90 10.51 13.65
C ASN A 351 -28.59 10.90 12.32
N PRO A 352 -28.07 10.44 11.17
CA PRO A 352 -26.81 9.69 11.00
C PRO A 352 -25.55 10.57 11.16
N ASN A 353 -24.40 9.92 11.34
CA ASN A 353 -23.07 10.53 11.25
C ASN A 353 -22.10 9.56 10.57
N TRP A 354 -21.04 10.08 9.97
CA TRP A 354 -20.00 9.28 9.32
C TRP A 354 -18.63 9.65 9.88
N GLY A 355 -17.91 8.62 10.27
CA GLY A 355 -16.52 8.71 10.69
C GLY A 355 -15.73 7.51 10.19
N GLY A 356 -14.40 7.59 10.19
CA GLY A 356 -13.52 6.55 9.67
C GLY A 356 -12.11 6.68 10.23
N GLU A 357 -11.22 5.77 9.86
CA GLU A 357 -9.86 5.70 10.44
C GLU A 357 -8.76 6.06 9.41
N LYS A 358 -9.15 6.46 8.20
CA LYS A 358 -8.24 6.65 7.07
C LYS A 358 -8.22 8.10 6.60
N PHE A 359 -7.08 8.51 6.08
CA PHE A 359 -6.81 9.79 5.46
C PHE A 359 -5.73 9.56 4.39
N PRO A 360 -5.73 10.26 3.24
CA PRO A 360 -6.62 11.37 2.84
C PRO A 360 -7.93 10.93 2.18
N PHE A 361 -8.24 9.64 2.15
CA PHE A 361 -9.55 9.16 1.69
C PHE A 361 -9.96 7.90 2.46
N GLY A 362 -11.26 7.59 2.42
CA GLY A 362 -11.80 6.41 3.08
C GLY A 362 -13.32 6.34 2.99
N TRP A 363 -13.89 5.37 3.70
CA TRP A 363 -15.33 5.15 3.79
C TRP A 363 -15.78 5.40 5.22
N GLY A 364 -16.58 6.45 5.39
CA GLY A 364 -17.20 6.80 6.63
C GLY A 364 -18.33 5.83 6.96
N VAL A 365 -18.41 5.39 8.21
CA VAL A 365 -19.47 4.49 8.69
C VAL A 365 -20.25 5.14 9.82
N GLY A 366 -21.51 4.72 9.94
CA GLY A 366 -22.43 5.12 11.01
C GLY A 366 -21.82 4.93 12.40
N GLY A 367 -21.57 6.03 13.13
CA GLY A 367 -20.97 5.95 14.47
C GLY A 367 -19.51 5.50 14.50
N GLY A 368 -18.80 5.55 13.37
CA GLY A 368 -17.38 5.20 13.26
C GLY A 368 -16.45 6.09 14.09
N ALA A 369 -15.15 5.80 14.07
CA ALA A 369 -14.13 6.62 14.71
C ALA A 369 -14.05 8.03 14.11
N ASN A 370 -13.38 8.97 14.80
CA ASN A 370 -13.07 10.27 14.22
C ASN A 370 -12.03 10.10 13.11
N ILE A 371 -12.25 10.73 11.96
CA ILE A 371 -11.30 10.74 10.84
C ILE A 371 -10.06 11.51 11.28
N PRO A 372 -8.86 10.89 11.30
CA PRO A 372 -7.63 11.58 11.67
C PRO A 372 -7.14 12.40 10.47
N VAL A 373 -7.20 13.72 10.54
CA VAL A 373 -6.79 14.61 9.45
C VAL A 373 -5.50 15.33 9.83
N GLU A 374 -4.49 15.24 8.97
CA GLU A 374 -3.24 15.96 9.13
C GLU A 374 -3.40 17.46 8.80
N ALA A 375 -2.54 18.31 9.35
CA ALA A 375 -2.55 19.74 9.06
C ALA A 375 -2.35 20.03 7.55
N GLY A 376 -3.13 20.96 7.00
CA GLY A 376 -3.07 21.31 5.59
C GLY A 376 -4.31 22.07 5.09
N ASP A 377 -4.28 22.36 3.79
CA ASP A 377 -5.35 23.01 3.03
C ASP A 377 -5.97 22.00 2.05
N TYR A 378 -7.26 21.72 2.24
CA TYR A 378 -7.95 20.67 1.52
C TYR A 378 -9.30 21.12 0.96
N ARG A 379 -9.65 20.59 -0.21
CA ARG A 379 -11.04 20.47 -0.66
C ARG A 379 -11.52 19.06 -0.35
N ILE A 380 -12.51 18.96 0.51
CA ILE A 380 -13.12 17.70 0.94
C ILE A 380 -14.31 17.42 0.02
N ILE A 381 -14.33 16.24 -0.59
CA ILE A 381 -15.50 15.71 -1.30
C ILE A 381 -16.04 14.52 -0.50
N PHE A 382 -17.34 14.50 -0.25
CA PHE A 382 -18.01 13.44 0.51
C PHE A 382 -19.28 12.96 -0.21
N ASN A 383 -19.41 11.65 -0.41
CA ASN A 383 -20.64 11.01 -0.90
C ASN A 383 -21.39 10.38 0.28
N ASP A 384 -22.56 10.90 0.62
CA ASP A 384 -23.31 10.44 1.81
C ASP A 384 -23.95 9.05 1.65
N ILE A 385 -24.12 8.56 0.43
CA ILE A 385 -24.70 7.24 0.14
C ILE A 385 -23.67 6.16 0.45
N THR A 386 -22.45 6.32 -0.07
CA THR A 386 -21.38 5.33 0.08
C THR A 386 -20.51 5.56 1.30
N GLY A 387 -20.60 6.75 1.90
CA GLY A 387 -19.70 7.21 2.95
C GLY A 387 -18.31 7.58 2.43
N TYR A 388 -18.04 7.48 1.12
CA TYR A 388 -16.72 7.77 0.59
C TYR A 388 -16.38 9.25 0.74
N TYR A 389 -15.22 9.54 1.32
CA TYR A 389 -14.65 10.87 1.36
C TYR A 389 -13.24 10.90 0.75
N HIS A 390 -12.87 12.05 0.18
CA HIS A 390 -11.53 12.32 -0.32
C HIS A 390 -11.15 13.79 -0.05
N PHE A 391 -9.97 13.98 0.53
CA PHE A 391 -9.33 15.27 0.78
C PHE A 391 -8.33 15.56 -0.35
N TYR A 392 -8.69 16.49 -1.23
CA TYR A 392 -7.81 16.98 -2.30
C TYR A 392 -6.98 18.15 -1.78
N ASN A 393 -5.67 18.12 -1.96
CA ASN A 393 -4.82 19.28 -1.66
C ASN A 393 -5.23 20.49 -2.49
N LYS A 394 -5.23 21.68 -1.88
CA LYS A 394 -5.52 22.96 -2.54
C LYS A 394 -4.29 23.75 -2.96
#